data_AF-A0A5S4YLJ7-F1
#
_entry.id   AF-A0A5S4YLJ7-F1
#
_cell.length_a   1.000
_cell.length_b   1.000
_cell.length_c   1.000
_cell.angle_alpha   90.00
_cell.angle_beta   90.00
_cell.angle_gamma   90.00
#
_symmetry.space_group_name_H-M   'P 1'
#
loop_
_entity.id
_entity.type
_entity.pdbx_description
1 polymer ?
#
loop_
_entity_poly.entity_id
_entity_poly.type
_entity_poly.pdbx_seq_one_letter_code
_entity_poly.pdbx_strand_id
1 'polypeptide(L)'
;MKIVSSAIAVLAVLVATEASGQSINLTGAYRCAEACRAGPVGAPAFITQNGPDLNLLNEAGQPARAWPDWFAPATRIWIDAWNEGALYSPDGMTIQFDNGTIWVRDLGPPPPVVRRRR
;
A
#
# COMPACT_ATOMS: atom_id res chain seq x y z
N MET A 1 -57.47 28.81 -9.36
CA MET A 1 -56.54 28.39 -10.45
C MET A 1 -55.18 29.04 -10.13
N LYS A 2 -54.06 28.30 -10.07
CA LYS A 2 -53.24 27.81 -11.22
C LYS A 2 -52.81 28.99 -12.11
N ILE A 3 -51.52 29.27 -12.37
CA ILE A 3 -50.20 28.79 -11.86
C ILE A 3 -49.24 30.03 -11.84
N VAL A 4 -47.93 30.06 -11.57
CA VAL A 4 -46.80 29.09 -11.52
C VAL A 4 -45.84 29.50 -10.35
N SER A 5 -44.93 28.62 -9.92
CA SER A 5 -43.77 28.93 -9.04
C SER A 5 -42.45 28.61 -9.74
N SER A 6 -41.35 29.32 -9.45
CA SER A 6 -39.97 28.77 -9.42
C SER A 6 -38.93 29.80 -8.96
N ALA A 7 -38.27 29.53 -7.84
CA ALA A 7 -36.95 30.07 -7.52
C ALA A 7 -35.96 28.91 -7.60
N ILE A 8 -35.05 28.92 -8.58
CA ILE A 8 -34.11 27.81 -8.80
C ILE A 8 -32.83 28.06 -8.01
N ALA A 9 -32.76 27.51 -6.79
CA ALA A 9 -31.53 27.46 -6.02
C ALA A 9 -30.68 26.26 -6.49
N VAL A 10 -29.70 26.52 -7.36
CA VAL A 10 -28.76 25.48 -7.82
C VAL A 10 -27.71 25.23 -6.75
N LEU A 11 -27.88 24.15 -5.96
CA LEU A 11 -26.79 23.64 -5.12
C LEU A 11 -25.74 22.96 -6.01
N ALA A 12 -24.64 23.66 -6.26
CA ALA A 12 -23.43 23.06 -6.81
C ALA A 12 -22.74 22.20 -5.75
N VAL A 13 -23.14 20.93 -5.63
CA VAL A 13 -22.44 19.96 -4.78
C VAL A 13 -21.12 19.61 -5.45
N LEU A 14 -20.02 20.23 -5.00
CA LEU A 14 -18.68 19.78 -5.36
C LEU A 14 -18.39 18.45 -4.65
N VAL A 15 -18.84 17.35 -5.25
CA VAL A 15 -18.22 16.05 -5.03
C VAL A 15 -16.81 16.12 -5.62
N ALA A 16 -15.84 16.50 -4.80
CA ALA A 16 -14.46 16.15 -5.05
C ALA A 16 -14.40 14.62 -5.05
N THR A 17 -14.38 14.02 -6.24
CA THR A 17 -13.98 12.62 -6.39
C THR A 17 -12.51 12.55 -6.05
N GLU A 18 -12.22 12.36 -4.76
CA GLU A 18 -10.90 12.02 -4.26
C GLU A 18 -10.42 10.82 -5.08
N ALA A 19 -9.39 11.03 -5.89
CA ALA A 19 -8.79 9.98 -6.69
C ALA A 19 -7.97 9.11 -5.72
N SER A 20 -8.66 8.20 -5.03
CA SER A 20 -8.14 7.27 -4.01
C SER A 20 -7.23 6.19 -4.60
N GLY A 21 -6.26 6.61 -5.42
CA GLY A 21 -5.07 5.84 -5.74
C GLY A 21 -4.04 5.98 -4.62
N GLN A 22 -3.15 5.01 -4.53
CA GLN A 22 -2.05 5.06 -3.57
C GLN A 22 -1.11 6.20 -3.94
N SER A 23 -0.92 7.13 -3.01
CA SER A 23 -0.06 8.31 -3.17
C SER A 23 1.44 7.95 -3.19
N ILE A 24 1.79 6.71 -2.86
CA ILE A 24 3.15 6.20 -2.67
C ILE A 24 3.31 4.95 -3.52
N ASN A 25 4.46 4.82 -4.20
CA ASN A 25 4.77 3.62 -4.98
C ASN A 25 5.25 2.49 -4.06
N LEU A 26 4.39 1.50 -3.81
CA LEU A 26 4.72 0.33 -2.99
C LEU A 26 5.52 -0.73 -3.75
N THR A 27 5.76 -0.56 -5.06
CA THR A 27 6.61 -1.49 -5.84
C THR A 27 8.01 -1.58 -5.25
N GLY A 28 8.50 -2.81 -5.04
CA GLY A 28 9.87 -3.06 -4.60
C GLY A 28 10.08 -4.45 -3.99
N ALA A 29 11.34 -4.71 -3.64
CA ALA A 29 11.70 -5.78 -2.73
C ALA A 29 11.55 -5.31 -1.28
N TYR A 30 11.13 -6.24 -0.42
CA TYR A 30 10.95 -6.10 1.01
C TYR A 30 11.62 -7.28 1.72
N ARG A 31 11.83 -7.16 3.02
CA ARG A 31 12.23 -8.26 3.90
C ARG A 31 11.26 -8.32 5.06
N CYS A 32 10.84 -9.52 5.44
CA CYS A 32 10.14 -9.68 6.71
C CYS A 32 11.11 -9.39 7.87
N ALA A 33 10.79 -8.38 8.68
CA ALA A 33 11.56 -7.97 9.85
C ALA A 33 11.08 -8.67 11.12
N GLU A 34 9.76 -8.77 11.31
CA GLU A 34 9.15 -9.34 12.52
C GLU A 34 7.90 -10.17 12.19
N ALA A 35 7.58 -11.14 13.05
CA ALA A 35 6.37 -11.98 13.04
C ALA A 35 6.04 -12.63 11.66
N CYS A 36 7.06 -13.09 10.94
CA CYS A 36 6.96 -13.72 9.63
C CYS A 36 6.04 -14.95 9.63
N ARG A 37 5.19 -15.09 8.60
CA ARG A 37 4.08 -16.06 8.56
C ARG A 37 4.57 -17.51 8.47
N ALA A 38 5.62 -17.74 7.70
CA ALA A 38 6.33 -19.03 7.63
C ALA A 38 7.80 -18.95 7.17
N GLY A 39 8.27 -17.81 6.64
CA GLY A 39 9.68 -17.59 6.34
C GLY A 39 10.51 -17.18 7.57
N PRO A 40 11.85 -17.31 7.54
CA PRO A 40 12.71 -16.77 8.59
C PRO A 40 12.78 -15.23 8.53
N VAL A 41 13.13 -14.59 9.64
CA VAL A 41 13.44 -13.14 9.66
C VAL A 41 14.54 -12.82 8.65
N GLY A 42 14.35 -11.74 7.89
CA GLY A 42 15.21 -11.32 6.78
C GLY A 42 14.86 -11.95 5.43
N ALA A 43 13.93 -12.90 5.37
CA ALA A 43 13.46 -13.53 4.12
C ALA A 43 12.77 -12.50 3.20
N PRO A 44 12.93 -12.63 1.87
CA PRO A 44 12.46 -11.65 0.92
C PRO A 44 10.96 -11.76 0.66
N ALA A 45 10.31 -10.61 0.53
CA ALA A 45 8.97 -10.43 0.02
C ALA A 45 8.98 -9.41 -1.12
N PHE A 46 7.97 -9.40 -1.98
CA PHE A 46 7.93 -8.53 -3.16
C PHE A 46 6.56 -7.93 -3.37
N ILE A 47 6.54 -6.69 -3.87
CA ILE A 47 5.33 -5.99 -4.28
C ILE A 47 5.54 -5.42 -5.68
N THR A 48 4.55 -5.60 -6.55
CA THR A 48 4.48 -5.01 -7.88
C THR A 48 3.13 -4.30 -8.04
N GLN A 49 3.17 -2.97 -8.17
CA GLN A 49 1.98 -2.13 -8.32
C GLN A 49 1.69 -1.82 -9.79
N ASN A 50 0.41 -1.85 -10.18
CA ASN A 50 -0.10 -1.53 -11.50
C ASN A 50 -1.33 -0.62 -11.37
N GLY A 51 -1.10 0.69 -11.24
CA GLY A 51 -2.14 1.65 -10.90
C GLY A 51 -2.60 1.47 -9.45
N PRO A 52 -3.90 1.21 -9.18
CA PRO A 52 -4.39 0.88 -7.84
C PRO A 52 -4.19 -0.60 -7.47
N ASP A 53 -4.01 -1.50 -8.44
CA ASP A 53 -3.87 -2.93 -8.18
C ASP A 53 -2.43 -3.28 -7.77
N LEU A 54 -2.27 -4.26 -6.88
CA LEU A 54 -0.97 -4.78 -6.44
C LEU A 54 -0.93 -6.29 -6.52
N ASN A 55 0.23 -6.82 -6.88
CA ASN A 55 0.57 -8.22 -6.71
C ASN A 55 1.64 -8.32 -5.62
N LEU A 56 1.34 -9.08 -4.57
CA LEU A 56 2.25 -9.36 -3.46
C LEU A 56 2.77 -10.79 -3.57
N LEU A 57 4.00 -11.01 -3.13
CA LEU A 57 4.59 -12.34 -2.88
C LEU A 57 5.22 -12.31 -1.50
N ASN A 58 4.68 -13.07 -0.55
CA ASN A 58 5.19 -13.07 0.83
C ASN A 58 6.47 -13.89 1.01
N GLU A 59 7.06 -13.79 2.20
CA GLU A 59 8.27 -14.51 2.59
C GLU A 59 8.10 -16.04 2.70
N ALA A 60 6.87 -16.54 2.57
CA ALA A 60 6.54 -17.96 2.43
C ALA A 60 6.35 -18.40 0.97
N GLY A 61 6.57 -17.51 -0.01
CA GLY A 61 6.40 -17.78 -1.45
C GLY A 61 4.94 -17.83 -1.91
N GLN A 62 3.99 -17.36 -1.09
CA GLN A 62 2.57 -17.33 -1.44
C GLN A 62 2.23 -16.01 -2.15
N PRO A 63 1.62 -16.05 -3.35
CA PRO A 63 1.16 -14.85 -4.02
C PRO A 63 -0.19 -14.38 -3.48
N ALA A 64 -0.46 -13.07 -3.59
CA ALA A 64 -1.78 -12.48 -3.40
C ALA A 64 -1.98 -11.25 -4.28
N ARG A 65 -3.24 -10.85 -4.46
CA ARG A 65 -3.61 -9.52 -4.98
C ARG A 65 -4.02 -8.61 -3.83
N ALA A 66 -3.77 -7.33 -3.98
CA ALA A 66 -4.24 -6.30 -3.06
C ALA A 66 -4.63 -5.02 -3.81
N TRP A 67 -5.33 -4.13 -3.11
CA TRP A 67 -5.77 -2.81 -3.59
C TRP A 67 -5.92 -1.87 -2.37
N PRO A 68 -6.06 -0.54 -2.55
CA PRO A 68 -6.41 0.39 -1.47
C PRO A 68 -7.57 -0.10 -0.61
N ASP A 69 -7.42 -0.05 0.71
CA ASP A 69 -8.54 -0.33 1.62
C ASP A 69 -9.69 0.67 1.41
N TRP A 70 -10.94 0.22 1.59
CA TRP A 70 -12.11 1.07 1.34
C TRP A 70 -12.25 2.23 2.34
N PHE A 71 -11.80 2.05 3.58
CA PHE A 71 -11.96 3.03 4.66
C PHE A 71 -10.72 3.90 4.86
N ALA A 72 -9.53 3.42 4.49
CA ALA A 72 -8.27 4.13 4.58
C ALA A 72 -7.38 3.96 3.32
N PRO A 73 -7.86 4.30 2.11
CA PRO A 73 -7.16 4.01 0.85
C PRO A 73 -5.81 4.71 0.69
N ALA A 74 -5.54 5.75 1.48
CA ALA A 74 -4.29 6.50 1.46
C ALA A 74 -3.19 5.89 2.36
N THR A 75 -3.51 4.95 3.26
CA THR A 75 -2.57 4.38 4.26
C THR A 75 -2.71 2.87 4.48
N ARG A 76 -3.75 2.23 3.96
CA ARG A 76 -4.00 0.78 4.08
C ARG A 76 -4.26 0.12 2.74
N ILE A 77 -3.88 -1.15 2.66
CA ILE A 77 -4.27 -2.08 1.59
C ILE A 77 -5.12 -3.22 2.15
N TRP A 78 -6.03 -3.75 1.33
CA TRP A 78 -6.72 -5.01 1.59
C TRP A 78 -6.14 -6.11 0.71
N ILE A 79 -5.89 -7.31 1.27
CA ILE A 79 -5.18 -8.40 0.60
C ILE A 79 -6.10 -9.62 0.46
N ASP A 80 -6.57 -9.83 -0.77
CA ASP A 80 -7.61 -10.77 -1.20
C ASP A 80 -7.39 -12.21 -0.70
N ALA A 81 -6.31 -12.84 -1.19
CA ALA A 81 -6.03 -14.26 -0.96
C ALA A 81 -5.56 -14.59 0.47
N TRP A 82 -5.30 -13.59 1.31
CA TRP A 82 -4.90 -13.77 2.71
C TRP A 82 -5.99 -13.33 3.70
N ASN A 83 -7.03 -12.64 3.23
CA ASN A 83 -8.14 -12.10 4.03
C ASN A 83 -7.66 -11.24 5.21
N GLU A 84 -6.75 -10.31 4.92
CA GLU A 84 -6.18 -9.39 5.91
C GLU A 84 -5.87 -8.03 5.28
N GLY A 85 -5.84 -6.98 6.12
CA GLY A 85 -5.33 -5.68 5.72
C GLY A 85 -3.86 -5.51 6.11
N ALA A 86 -3.23 -4.48 5.54
CA ALA A 86 -1.94 -3.99 5.99
C ALA A 86 -1.88 -2.45 5.95
N LEU A 87 -1.28 -1.86 6.97
CA LEU A 87 -0.86 -0.45 7.00
C LEU A 87 0.47 -0.31 6.26
N TYR A 88 0.65 0.78 5.51
CA TYR A 88 1.95 1.18 4.97
C TYR A 88 2.36 2.56 5.47
N SER A 89 3.65 2.77 5.68
CA SER A 89 4.19 4.05 6.17
C SER A 89 4.16 5.14 5.07
N PRO A 90 4.10 6.44 5.43
CA PRO A 90 4.03 7.54 4.46
C PRO A 90 5.25 7.71 3.54
N ASP A 91 6.36 7.03 3.83
CA ASP A 91 7.56 6.93 2.99
C ASP A 91 7.63 5.61 2.19
N GLY A 92 6.65 4.70 2.37
CA GLY A 92 6.61 3.38 1.75
C GLY A 92 7.71 2.43 2.21
N MET A 93 8.42 2.73 3.31
CA MET A 93 9.53 1.95 3.85
C MET A 93 9.10 0.75 4.69
N THR A 94 7.94 0.81 5.33
CA THR A 94 7.44 -0.23 6.25
C THR A 94 6.00 -0.60 5.90
N ILE A 95 5.68 -1.89 5.97
CA ILE A 95 4.32 -2.43 5.84
C ILE A 95 4.04 -3.32 7.04
N GLN A 96 2.96 -3.06 7.77
CA GLN A 96 2.53 -3.81 8.95
C GLN A 96 1.18 -4.47 8.67
N PHE A 97 1.15 -5.79 8.70
CA PHE A 97 -0.04 -6.61 8.44
C PHE A 97 -0.88 -6.74 9.72
N ASP A 98 -2.20 -6.89 9.58
CA ASP A 98 -3.10 -7.03 10.74
C ASP A 98 -2.82 -8.30 11.57
N ASN A 99 -2.14 -9.31 10.98
CA ASN A 99 -1.66 -10.51 11.68
C ASN A 99 -0.41 -10.27 12.57
N GLY A 100 0.20 -9.08 12.51
CA GLY A 100 1.40 -8.69 13.25
C GLY A 100 2.72 -8.74 12.46
N THR A 101 2.77 -9.37 11.29
CA THR A 101 3.95 -9.37 10.40
C THR A 101 4.37 -7.93 10.08
N ILE A 102 5.69 -7.67 10.08
CA ILE A 102 6.26 -6.41 9.62
C ILE A 102 7.22 -6.69 8.47
N TRP A 103 7.01 -6.02 7.33
CA TRP A 103 7.96 -5.95 6.23
C TRP A 103 8.65 -4.59 6.20
N VAL A 104 9.96 -4.59 5.95
CA VAL A 104 10.77 -3.38 5.72
C VAL A 104 11.35 -3.44 4.31
N ARG A 105 11.31 -2.32 3.57
CA ARG A 105 11.77 -2.21 2.19
C ARG A 105 13.26 -2.52 2.08
N ASP A 106 13.62 -3.41 1.16
CA ASP A 106 15.01 -3.78 0.91
C ASP A 106 15.67 -2.73 0.00
N LEU A 107 16.53 -1.90 0.58
CA LEU A 107 17.37 -0.94 -0.16
C LEU A 107 18.63 -1.60 -0.76
N GLY A 108 18.84 -2.90 -0.51
CA GLY A 108 20.04 -3.63 -0.89
C GLY A 108 21.25 -3.31 0.01
N PRO A 109 22.44 -3.87 -0.30
CA PRO A 109 23.65 -3.55 0.44
C PRO A 109 24.04 -2.07 0.24
N PRO A 110 24.56 -1.39 1.28
CA PRO A 110 25.04 -0.02 1.13
C PRO A 110 26.17 0.06 0.10
N PRO A 111 26.28 1.16 -0.67
CA PRO A 111 27.29 1.30 -1.71
C PRO A 111 28.70 1.16 -1.13
N PRO A 112 29.62 0.46 -1.81
CA PRO A 112 30.93 0.15 -1.26
C PRO A 112 31.71 1.43 -0.97
N VAL A 113 32.19 1.57 0.27
CA VAL A 113 32.94 2.75 0.72
C VAL A 113 34.27 2.83 -0.05
N VAL A 114 34.30 3.67 -1.09
CA VAL A 114 35.50 3.93 -1.89
C VAL A 114 36.54 4.66 -1.05
N ARG A 115 37.36 3.91 -0.32
CA ARG A 115 38.58 4.42 0.32
C ARG A 115 39.51 4.95 -0.77
N ARG A 116 39.44 6.26 -1.03
CA ARG A 116 40.50 6.99 -1.74
C ARG A 116 41.82 6.72 -1.02
N ARG A 117 42.71 5.95 -1.66
CA ARG A 117 44.12 5.95 -1.30
C ARG A 117 44.63 7.37 -1.55
N ARG A 118 45.40 7.90 -0.59
CA ARG A 118 45.98 9.25 -0.61
C ARG A 118 47.49 9.13 -0.84
#